data_AF-A0A9E0ZTD1-F1
#
_entry.id   AF-A0A9E0ZTD1-F1
#
_cell.length_a   1.000
_cell.length_b   1.000
_cell.length_c   1.000
_cell.angle_alpha   90.00
_cell.angle_beta   90.00
_cell.angle_gamma   90.00
#
_symmetry.space_group_name_H-M   'P 1'
#
loop_
_entity.id
_entity.type
_entity.pdbx_description
1 polymer ?
#
loop_
_entity_poly.entity_id
_entity_poly.type
_entity_poly.pdbx_seq_one_letter_code
_entity_poly.pdbx_strand_id
1 'polypeptide(L)'
;MPEKAENVKNIYAVIAIVVTVAWYGIERIAEVFVSFNKASAVVLAMLSVVALVVVFFLIDSCSDSFNGMLASLVAFKMMPPSINILSKLSYDASFLYYLVQKAAVLLFIYLFIKHYRKEKNAKISPFAVFILAFSVPFSLEISNNVSVYLMRSFGENMLFSYFSDFVFYAAAIFVVWLIALKINYKALGFITCYELVALSINFLRKACYAVVLTLRHEHVSLSIYCWMVIFALGIVLFAFTYKQRKKSTLVVGCL
;
A
#
# COMPACT_ATOMS: atom_id res chain seq x y z
N MET A 1 21.61 24.60 16.60
CA MET A 1 20.35 24.89 15.88
C MET A 1 20.07 24.08 14.59
N PRO A 2 20.99 23.31 13.95
CA PRO A 2 20.64 22.55 12.73
C PRO A 2 19.78 21.30 13.00
N GLU A 3 19.93 20.70 14.19
CA GLU A 3 19.28 19.44 14.56
C GLU A 3 17.74 19.53 14.70
N LYS A 4 17.21 20.69 15.12
CA LYS A 4 15.75 20.92 15.19
C LYS A 4 15.13 21.05 13.80
N ALA A 5 15.82 21.69 12.84
CA ALA A 5 15.30 21.88 11.49
C ALA A 5 15.33 20.57 10.67
N GLU A 6 16.31 19.70 10.93
CA GLU A 6 16.39 18.37 10.33
C GLU A 6 15.30 17.42 10.85
N ASN A 7 15.03 17.47 12.16
CA ASN A 7 13.91 16.73 12.77
C ASN A 7 12.53 17.15 12.24
N VAL A 8 12.29 18.45 12.01
CA VAL A 8 11.01 18.94 11.45
C VAL A 8 10.80 18.46 10.01
N LYS A 9 11.85 18.36 9.20
CA LYS A 9 11.75 17.92 7.79
C LYS A 9 11.55 16.41 7.64
N ASN A 10 11.97 15.62 8.63
CA ASN A 10 11.66 14.19 8.70
C ASN A 10 10.19 13.93 9.06
N ILE A 11 9.58 14.84 9.82
CA ILE A 11 8.16 14.76 10.18
C ILE A 11 7.26 14.87 8.94
N TYR A 12 7.63 15.64 7.90
CA TYR A 12 6.79 15.80 6.71
C TYR A 12 6.52 14.50 5.96
N ALA A 13 7.51 13.62 5.81
CA ALA A 13 7.30 12.32 5.17
C ALA A 13 6.41 11.41 6.03
N VAL A 14 6.54 11.46 7.35
CA VAL A 14 5.66 10.72 8.26
C VAL A 14 4.23 11.25 8.17
N ILE A 15 4.03 12.57 8.18
CA ILE A 15 2.72 13.19 7.99
C ILE A 15 2.15 12.78 6.62
N ALA A 16 2.95 12.80 5.56
CA ALA A 16 2.50 12.39 4.22
C ALA A 16 2.01 10.94 4.21
N ILE A 17 2.72 10.02 4.85
CA ILE A 17 2.29 8.63 5.01
C ILE A 17 0.98 8.59 5.80
N VAL A 18 0.89 9.26 6.95
CA VAL A 18 -0.33 9.29 7.78
C VAL A 18 -1.54 9.82 7.00
N VAL A 19 -1.38 10.94 6.28
CA VAL A 19 -2.45 11.53 5.45
C VAL A 19 -2.84 10.58 4.32
N THR A 20 -1.86 9.96 3.66
CA THR A 20 -2.09 8.97 2.59
C THR A 20 -2.93 7.79 3.11
N VAL A 21 -2.53 7.24 4.25
CA VAL A 21 -3.19 6.10 4.89
C VAL A 21 -4.59 6.46 5.38
N ALA A 22 -4.72 7.60 6.08
CA ALA A 22 -5.99 8.06 6.61
C ALA A 22 -6.99 8.33 5.47
N TRP A 23 -6.58 9.01 4.41
CA TRP A 23 -7.45 9.30 3.28
C TRP A 23 -7.87 8.03 2.54
N TYR A 24 -6.93 7.11 2.27
CA TYR A 24 -7.24 5.81 1.68
C TYR A 24 -8.24 5.02 2.54
N GLY A 25 -8.07 5.04 3.87
CA GLY A 25 -9.00 4.41 4.81
C GLY A 25 -10.38 5.08 4.80
N ILE A 26 -10.44 6.41 4.85
CA ILE A 26 -11.68 7.19 4.81
C ILE A 26 -12.45 6.93 3.53
N GLU A 27 -11.78 6.91 2.37
CA GLU A 27 -12.44 6.62 1.09
C GLU A 27 -13.10 5.24 1.10
N ARG A 28 -12.38 4.19 1.53
CA ARG A 28 -12.92 2.82 1.59
C ARG A 28 -14.06 2.67 2.57
N ILE A 29 -13.98 3.35 3.71
CA ILE A 29 -15.06 3.41 4.70
C ILE A 29 -16.26 4.11 4.07
N ALA A 30 -16.05 5.28 3.45
CA ALA A 30 -17.12 6.06 2.84
C ALA A 30 -17.86 5.27 1.76
N GLU A 31 -17.17 4.52 0.89
CA GLU A 31 -17.79 3.66 -0.14
C GLU A 31 -18.76 2.60 0.45
N VAL A 32 -18.58 2.20 1.70
CA VAL A 32 -19.43 1.21 2.40
C VAL A 32 -20.53 1.90 3.21
N PHE A 33 -20.21 3.03 3.85
CA PHE A 33 -21.10 3.70 4.79
C PHE A 33 -22.06 4.70 4.14
N VAL A 34 -21.64 5.39 3.09
CA VAL A 34 -22.36 6.55 2.55
C VAL A 34 -23.10 6.17 1.27
N SER A 35 -24.40 6.49 1.23
CA SER A 35 -25.17 6.47 -0.01
C SER A 35 -24.78 7.68 -0.87
N PHE A 36 -23.93 7.45 -1.86
CA PHE A 36 -23.49 8.51 -2.77
C PHE A 36 -24.54 8.83 -3.82
N ASN A 37 -24.74 10.13 -4.05
CA ASN A 37 -25.38 10.66 -5.25
C ASN A 37 -24.30 11.23 -6.18
N LYS A 38 -24.68 11.64 -7.39
CA LYS A 38 -23.72 12.15 -8.38
C LYS A 38 -22.89 13.32 -7.85
N ALA A 39 -23.51 14.26 -7.13
CA ALA A 39 -22.81 15.42 -6.59
C ALA A 39 -21.81 15.04 -5.49
N SER A 40 -22.21 14.24 -4.50
CA SER A 40 -21.33 13.84 -3.39
C SER A 40 -20.17 12.95 -3.85
N ALA A 41 -20.38 12.11 -4.86
CA ALA A 41 -19.32 11.32 -5.48
C ALA A 41 -18.27 12.22 -6.14
N VAL A 42 -18.70 13.26 -6.88
CA VAL A 42 -17.80 14.24 -7.48
C VAL A 42 -17.04 15.04 -6.42
N VAL A 43 -17.69 15.43 -5.32
CA VAL A 43 -17.01 16.10 -4.19
C VAL A 43 -15.92 15.19 -3.59
N LEU A 44 -16.20 13.90 -3.39
CA LEU A 44 -15.19 12.95 -2.91
C LEU A 44 -13.99 12.84 -3.86
N ALA A 45 -14.23 12.86 -5.17
CA ALA A 45 -13.17 12.91 -6.17
C ALA A 45 -12.34 14.19 -6.05
N MET A 46 -12.97 15.37 -5.96
CA MET A 46 -12.26 16.64 -5.79
C MET A 46 -11.42 16.67 -4.51
N LEU A 47 -11.99 16.22 -3.38
CA LEU A 47 -11.26 16.14 -2.12
C LEU A 47 -10.06 15.18 -2.23
N SER A 48 -10.19 14.09 -2.99
CA SER A 48 -9.08 13.16 -3.24
C SER A 48 -7.96 13.81 -4.07
N VAL A 49 -8.30 14.70 -5.00
CA VAL A 49 -7.30 15.51 -5.72
C VAL A 49 -6.60 16.50 -4.79
N VAL A 50 -7.34 17.15 -3.89
CA VAL A 50 -6.74 18.06 -2.91
C VAL A 50 -5.80 17.30 -1.97
N ALA A 51 -6.22 16.15 -1.45
CA ALA A 51 -5.38 15.30 -0.61
C ALA A 51 -4.11 14.84 -1.34
N LEU A 52 -4.22 14.46 -2.62
CA LEU A 52 -3.09 14.13 -3.48
C LEU A 52 -2.08 15.28 -3.55
N VAL A 53 -2.54 16.51 -3.81
CA VAL A 53 -1.68 17.70 -3.92
C VAL A 53 -0.97 17.99 -2.61
N VAL A 54 -1.68 17.91 -1.48
CA VAL A 54 -1.10 18.09 -0.14
C VAL A 54 0.00 17.06 0.12
N VAL A 55 -0.26 15.77 -0.15
CA VAL A 55 0.73 14.69 0.02
C VAL A 55 1.94 14.93 -0.88
N PHE A 56 1.74 15.34 -2.13
CA PHE A 56 2.83 15.67 -3.04
C PHE A 56 3.77 16.73 -2.46
N PHE A 57 3.23 17.87 -2.00
CA PHE A 57 4.06 18.95 -1.44
C PHE A 57 4.76 18.57 -0.13
N LEU A 58 4.11 17.77 0.73
CA LEU A 58 4.74 17.26 1.95
C LEU A 58 5.95 16.37 1.63
N ILE A 59 5.81 15.48 0.64
CA ILE A 59 6.91 14.61 0.22
C ILE A 59 8.01 15.40 -0.47
N ASP A 60 7.66 16.37 -1.33
CA ASP A 60 8.65 17.19 -2.05
C ASP A 60 9.54 18.00 -1.10
N SER A 61 8.94 18.49 -0.01
CA SER A 61 9.60 19.28 1.04
C SER A 61 10.47 18.45 1.98
N CYS A 62 10.45 17.11 1.88
CA CYS A 62 11.23 16.25 2.76
C CYS A 62 12.74 16.33 2.44
N SER A 63 13.56 16.44 3.48
CA SER A 63 15.03 16.39 3.34
C SER A 63 15.58 14.98 3.36
N ASP A 64 14.99 14.08 4.15
CA ASP A 64 15.48 12.72 4.29
C ASP A 64 15.12 11.85 3.09
N SER A 65 16.16 11.27 2.50
CA SER A 65 16.03 10.44 1.31
C SER A 65 15.24 9.15 1.60
N PHE A 66 15.50 8.50 2.75
CA PHE A 66 14.87 7.23 3.08
C PHE A 66 13.35 7.36 3.26
N ASN A 67 12.92 8.28 4.13
CA ASN A 67 11.51 8.53 4.39
C ASN A 67 10.81 9.16 3.19
N GLY A 68 11.49 10.01 2.42
CA GLY A 68 10.96 10.56 1.17
C GLY A 68 10.67 9.47 0.13
N MET A 69 11.59 8.51 -0.04
CA MET A 69 11.38 7.34 -0.91
C MET A 69 10.24 6.45 -0.41
N LEU A 70 10.18 6.18 0.90
CA LEU A 70 9.14 5.35 1.50
C LEU A 70 7.76 5.99 1.31
N ALA A 71 7.61 7.27 1.64
CA ALA A 71 6.37 8.02 1.47
C ALA A 71 5.94 8.09 0.01
N SER A 72 6.89 8.31 -0.92
CA SER A 72 6.61 8.29 -2.36
C SER A 72 6.09 6.93 -2.83
N LEU A 73 6.67 5.83 -2.34
CA LEU A 73 6.26 4.47 -2.72
C LEU A 73 4.89 4.09 -2.14
N VAL A 74 4.59 4.51 -0.91
CA VAL A 74 3.27 4.33 -0.29
C VAL A 74 2.22 5.15 -1.06
N ALA A 75 2.50 6.43 -1.34
CA ALA A 75 1.59 7.30 -2.08
C ALA A 75 1.37 6.83 -3.52
N PHE A 76 2.42 6.36 -4.20
CA PHE A 76 2.34 5.74 -5.53
C PHE A 76 1.29 4.62 -5.60
N LYS A 77 1.13 3.82 -4.53
CA LYS A 77 0.15 2.72 -4.51
C LYS A 77 -1.24 3.11 -4.03
N MET A 78 -1.38 4.21 -3.29
CA MET A 78 -2.59 4.50 -2.51
C MET A 78 -3.28 5.81 -2.90
N MET A 79 -2.59 6.71 -3.61
CA MET A 79 -3.09 8.05 -3.92
C MET A 79 -3.13 8.34 -5.43
N PRO A 80 -4.23 8.97 -5.91
CA PRO A 80 -5.52 9.09 -5.25
C PRO A 80 -6.28 7.75 -5.30
N PRO A 81 -7.10 7.43 -4.28
CA PRO A 81 -7.79 6.14 -4.19
C PRO A 81 -8.79 5.94 -5.34
N SER A 82 -9.08 4.68 -5.70
CA SER A 82 -10.09 4.36 -6.71
C SER A 82 -11.52 4.47 -6.16
N ILE A 83 -12.27 5.44 -6.71
CA ILE A 83 -13.67 5.69 -6.35
C ILE A 83 -14.55 4.92 -7.33
N ASN A 84 -14.92 3.70 -6.96
CA ASN A 84 -15.67 2.79 -7.82
C ASN A 84 -17.09 3.32 -8.08
N ILE A 85 -17.70 3.99 -7.10
CA ILE A 85 -19.05 4.52 -7.23
C ILE A 85 -19.18 5.60 -8.32
N LEU A 86 -18.09 6.29 -8.66
CA LEU A 86 -18.08 7.31 -9.71
C LEU A 86 -18.43 6.73 -11.08
N SER A 87 -17.90 5.54 -11.39
CA SER A 87 -18.16 4.83 -12.65
C SER A 87 -19.64 4.49 -12.85
N LYS A 88 -20.37 4.30 -11.75
CA LYS A 88 -21.81 3.98 -11.76
C LYS A 88 -22.69 5.23 -11.87
N LEU A 89 -22.22 6.38 -11.40
CA LEU A 89 -23.02 7.61 -11.28
C LEU A 89 -22.71 8.64 -12.37
N SER A 90 -21.48 8.69 -12.88
CA SER A 90 -21.06 9.67 -13.89
C SER A 90 -19.81 9.20 -14.64
N TYR A 91 -20.00 8.72 -15.87
CA TYR A 91 -18.92 8.20 -16.70
C TYR A 91 -17.82 9.24 -16.98
N ASP A 92 -18.19 10.46 -17.37
CA ASP A 92 -17.22 11.52 -17.72
C ASP A 92 -16.32 11.89 -16.53
N ALA A 93 -16.91 12.05 -15.36
CA ALA A 93 -16.18 12.32 -14.13
C ALA A 93 -15.25 11.15 -13.77
N SER A 94 -15.68 9.91 -14.03
CA SER A 94 -14.90 8.71 -13.73
C SER A 94 -13.68 8.63 -14.65
N PHE A 95 -13.86 8.99 -15.92
CA PHE A 95 -12.78 9.04 -16.89
C PHE A 95 -11.76 10.14 -16.54
N LEU A 96 -12.21 11.36 -16.23
CA LEU A 96 -11.32 12.44 -15.80
C LEU A 96 -10.55 12.08 -14.53
N TYR A 97 -11.24 11.52 -13.52
CA TYR A 97 -10.60 11.10 -12.28
C TYR A 97 -9.58 9.97 -12.50
N TYR A 98 -9.86 9.05 -13.43
CA TYR A 98 -8.91 8.03 -13.85
C TYR A 98 -7.64 8.64 -14.48
N LEU A 99 -7.77 9.65 -15.34
CA LEU A 99 -6.61 10.35 -15.89
C LEU A 99 -5.77 11.02 -14.79
N VAL A 100 -6.43 11.64 -13.81
CA VAL A 100 -5.75 12.21 -12.63
C VAL A 100 -4.99 11.14 -11.84
N GLN A 101 -5.57 9.95 -11.66
CA GLN A 101 -4.88 8.83 -11.02
C GLN A 101 -3.61 8.42 -11.77
N LYS A 102 -3.66 8.35 -13.10
CA LYS A 102 -2.48 7.98 -13.89
C LYS A 102 -1.41 9.09 -13.87
N ALA A 103 -1.81 10.36 -13.90
CA ALA A 103 -0.88 11.47 -13.72
C ALA A 103 -0.23 11.46 -12.33
N ALA A 104 -0.99 11.18 -11.28
CA ALA A 104 -0.49 11.08 -9.90
C ALA A 104 0.59 10.01 -9.74
N VAL A 105 0.39 8.85 -10.37
CA VAL A 105 1.39 7.76 -10.40
C VAL A 105 2.73 8.28 -10.94
N LEU A 106 2.72 9.05 -12.03
CA LEU A 106 3.94 9.64 -12.60
C LEU A 106 4.59 10.66 -11.65
N LEU A 107 3.78 11.47 -10.96
CA LEU A 107 4.29 12.45 -9.98
C LEU A 107 5.00 11.75 -8.81
N PHE A 108 4.46 10.66 -8.29
CA PHE A 108 5.09 9.93 -7.20
C PHE A 108 6.34 9.14 -7.64
N ILE A 109 6.38 8.65 -8.88
CA ILE A 109 7.62 8.11 -9.46
C ILE A 109 8.69 9.20 -9.54
N TYR A 110 8.34 10.40 -10.00
CA TYR A 110 9.27 11.53 -10.03
C TYR A 110 9.82 11.86 -8.65
N LEU A 111 8.96 11.95 -7.62
CA LEU A 111 9.39 12.19 -6.24
C LEU A 111 10.27 11.07 -5.69
N PHE A 112 9.94 9.82 -5.99
CA PHE A 112 10.78 8.68 -5.64
C PHE A 112 12.18 8.83 -6.24
N ILE A 113 12.30 9.10 -7.54
CA ILE A 113 13.59 9.28 -8.22
C ILE A 113 14.36 10.48 -7.65
N LYS A 114 13.67 11.60 -7.38
CA LYS A 114 14.26 12.80 -6.77
C LYS A 114 14.91 12.46 -5.43
N HIS A 115 14.23 11.71 -4.57
CA HIS A 115 14.77 11.32 -3.26
C HIS A 115 15.81 10.21 -3.35
N TYR A 116 15.65 9.26 -4.29
CA TYR A 116 16.64 8.22 -4.57
C TYR A 116 18.00 8.82 -4.96
N ARG A 117 18.00 9.85 -5.82
CA ARG A 117 19.23 10.56 -6.23
C ARG A 117 19.94 11.30 -5.09
N LYS A 118 19.22 11.65 -4.02
CA LYS A 118 19.82 12.24 -2.81
C LYS A 118 20.53 11.19 -1.94
N GLU A 119 20.27 9.90 -2.14
CA GLU A 119 20.87 8.82 -1.36
C GLU A 119 22.36 8.67 -1.70
N LYS A 120 23.22 9.41 -0.99
CA LYS A 120 24.67 9.26 -1.09
C LYS A 120 25.02 7.83 -0.65
N ASN A 121 25.47 7.01 -1.61
CA ASN A 121 25.88 5.59 -1.54
C ASN A 121 24.88 4.52 -2.03
N ALA A 122 23.74 4.88 -2.64
CA ALA A 122 22.82 3.95 -3.32
C ALA A 122 22.62 2.60 -2.57
N LYS A 123 22.39 2.65 -1.26
CA LYS A 123 22.36 1.44 -0.43
C LYS A 123 21.04 0.70 -0.59
N ILE A 124 20.00 1.35 -1.11
CA ILE A 124 18.76 0.69 -1.52
C ILE A 124 18.86 0.31 -2.99
N SER A 125 18.76 -1.01 -3.25
CA SER A 125 18.77 -1.54 -4.61
C SER A 125 17.48 -1.15 -5.35
N PRO A 126 17.54 -0.58 -6.56
CA PRO A 126 16.36 -0.33 -7.39
C PRO A 126 15.54 -1.61 -7.63
N PHE A 127 16.22 -2.76 -7.69
CA PHE A 127 15.59 -4.06 -7.84
C PHE A 127 14.67 -4.41 -6.66
N ALA A 128 15.07 -4.07 -5.43
CA ALA A 128 14.25 -4.27 -4.24
C ALA A 128 12.94 -3.45 -4.31
N VAL A 129 13.02 -2.23 -4.80
CA VAL A 129 11.87 -1.34 -4.99
C VAL A 129 10.96 -1.85 -6.10
N PHE A 130 11.54 -2.32 -7.20
CA PHE A 130 10.79 -2.93 -8.30
C PHE A 130 9.97 -4.14 -7.83
N ILE A 131 10.57 -5.02 -7.04
CA ILE A 131 9.87 -6.18 -6.47
C ILE A 131 8.70 -5.75 -5.59
N LEU A 132 8.90 -4.76 -4.72
CA LEU A 132 7.82 -4.21 -3.90
C LEU A 132 6.68 -3.67 -4.76
N ALA A 133 7.01 -2.95 -5.84
CA ALA A 133 6.01 -2.35 -6.72
C ALA A 133 5.20 -3.41 -7.49
N PHE A 134 5.86 -4.45 -8.02
CA PHE A 134 5.28 -5.35 -9.02
C PHE A 134 4.90 -6.74 -8.53
N SER A 135 5.52 -7.30 -7.48
CA SER A 135 5.31 -8.69 -7.07
C SER A 135 3.83 -9.03 -6.82
N VAL A 136 3.15 -8.18 -6.02
CA VAL A 136 1.74 -8.37 -5.70
C VAL A 136 0.82 -8.13 -6.91
N PRO A 137 0.89 -7.00 -7.63
CA PRO A 137 0.08 -6.80 -8.84
C PRO A 137 0.23 -7.90 -9.88
N PHE A 138 1.46 -8.31 -10.17
CA PHE A 138 1.75 -9.39 -11.11
C PHE A 138 1.10 -10.71 -10.69
N SER A 139 1.23 -11.07 -9.42
CA SER A 139 0.65 -12.32 -8.90
C SER A 139 -0.88 -12.28 -8.88
N LEU A 140 -1.48 -11.12 -8.62
CA LEU A 140 -2.94 -10.95 -8.66
C LEU A 140 -3.49 -11.03 -10.09
N GLU A 141 -2.75 -10.58 -11.09
CA GLU A 141 -3.15 -10.72 -12.49
C GLU A 141 -3.17 -12.19 -12.92
N ILE A 142 -2.18 -12.99 -12.48
CA ILE A 142 -2.21 -14.44 -12.66
C ILE A 142 -3.41 -15.04 -11.91
N SER A 143 -3.63 -14.62 -10.66
CA SER A 143 -4.76 -15.09 -9.86
C SER A 143 -6.10 -14.89 -10.57
N ASN A 144 -6.33 -13.72 -11.17
CA ASN A 144 -7.59 -13.42 -11.86
C ASN A 144 -7.85 -14.43 -13.00
N ASN A 145 -6.82 -14.75 -13.79
CA ASN A 145 -6.96 -15.71 -14.89
C ASN A 145 -7.17 -17.15 -14.36
N VAL A 146 -6.43 -17.55 -13.32
CA VAL A 146 -6.57 -18.86 -12.68
C VAL A 146 -7.94 -19.01 -12.02
N SER A 147 -8.42 -17.97 -11.34
CA SER A 147 -9.75 -17.90 -10.73
C SER A 147 -10.84 -18.17 -11.76
N VAL A 148 -10.82 -17.47 -12.90
CA VAL A 148 -11.81 -17.66 -13.98
C VAL A 148 -11.77 -19.10 -14.52
N TYR A 149 -10.58 -19.67 -14.71
CA TYR A 149 -10.42 -21.04 -15.15
C TYR A 149 -11.01 -22.04 -14.14
N LEU A 150 -10.68 -21.90 -12.85
CA LEU A 150 -11.17 -22.79 -11.80
C LEU A 150 -12.68 -22.66 -11.62
N MET A 151 -13.22 -21.44 -11.63
CA MET A 151 -14.66 -21.22 -11.57
C MET A 151 -15.37 -21.93 -12.73
N ARG A 152 -14.91 -21.78 -13.97
CA ARG A 152 -15.53 -22.44 -15.12
C ARG A 152 -15.39 -23.96 -15.08
N SER A 153 -14.29 -24.47 -14.55
CA SER A 153 -14.01 -25.91 -14.49
C SER A 153 -14.76 -26.62 -13.36
N PHE A 154 -15.12 -25.91 -12.29
CA PHE A 154 -15.68 -26.48 -11.06
C PHE A 154 -17.01 -25.83 -10.62
N GLY A 155 -17.85 -25.42 -11.58
CA GLY A 155 -19.26 -25.07 -11.31
C GLY A 155 -19.52 -23.65 -10.80
N GLU A 156 -18.74 -22.67 -11.25
CA GLU A 156 -18.86 -21.23 -10.98
C GLU A 156 -18.87 -20.84 -9.49
N ASN A 157 -18.24 -21.64 -8.63
CA ASN A 157 -18.15 -21.34 -7.21
C ASN A 157 -17.12 -20.24 -6.91
N MET A 158 -17.57 -19.14 -6.29
CA MET A 158 -16.70 -18.02 -5.89
C MET A 158 -15.60 -18.42 -4.88
N LEU A 159 -15.73 -19.55 -4.19
CA LEU A 159 -14.69 -20.08 -3.30
C LEU A 159 -13.35 -20.26 -4.03
N PHE A 160 -13.37 -20.68 -5.30
CA PHE A 160 -12.15 -20.82 -6.10
C PHE A 160 -11.50 -19.47 -6.41
N SER A 161 -12.29 -18.41 -6.59
CA SER A 161 -11.75 -17.06 -6.75
C SER A 161 -11.03 -16.60 -5.50
N TYR A 162 -11.67 -16.76 -4.34
CA TYR A 162 -11.04 -16.40 -3.07
C TYR A 162 -9.78 -17.22 -2.82
N PHE A 163 -9.82 -18.54 -3.04
CA PHE A 163 -8.68 -19.43 -2.87
C PHE A 163 -7.50 -19.04 -3.77
N SER A 164 -7.76 -18.78 -5.06
CA SER A 164 -6.72 -18.32 -5.99
C SER A 164 -6.06 -17.03 -5.48
N ASP A 165 -6.87 -16.03 -5.10
CA ASP A 165 -6.34 -14.76 -4.62
C ASP A 165 -5.49 -14.94 -3.36
N PHE A 166 -5.91 -15.83 -2.45
CA PHE A 166 -5.15 -16.16 -1.26
C PHE A 166 -3.79 -16.77 -1.58
N VAL A 167 -3.76 -17.79 -2.44
CA VAL A 167 -2.52 -18.52 -2.77
C VAL A 167 -1.53 -17.58 -3.45
N PHE A 168 -1.97 -16.84 -4.47
CA PHE A 168 -1.09 -15.96 -5.22
C PHE A 168 -0.62 -14.75 -4.40
N TYR A 169 -1.48 -14.19 -3.54
CA TYR A 169 -1.05 -13.12 -2.64
C TYR A 169 -0.02 -13.61 -1.62
N ALA A 170 -0.27 -14.75 -0.97
CA ALA A 170 0.66 -15.33 -0.01
C ALA A 170 2.02 -15.67 -0.65
N ALA A 171 1.99 -16.24 -1.87
CA ALA A 171 3.19 -16.50 -2.64
C ALA A 171 3.96 -15.21 -2.96
N ALA A 172 3.27 -14.14 -3.39
CA ALA A 172 3.89 -12.86 -3.68
C ALA A 172 4.61 -12.28 -2.46
N ILE A 173 3.96 -12.29 -1.30
CA ILE A 173 4.53 -11.83 -0.03
C ILE A 173 5.73 -12.69 0.38
N PHE A 174 5.64 -14.00 0.20
CA PHE A 174 6.73 -14.93 0.49
C PHE A 174 7.95 -14.68 -0.40
N VAL A 175 7.75 -14.41 -1.70
CA VAL A 175 8.83 -14.04 -2.64
C VAL A 175 9.49 -12.72 -2.22
N VAL A 176 8.70 -11.70 -1.86
CA VAL A 176 9.24 -10.42 -1.34
C VAL A 176 10.10 -10.69 -0.10
N TRP A 177 9.61 -11.52 0.83
CA TRP A 177 10.33 -11.89 2.04
C TRP A 177 11.64 -12.62 1.76
N LEU A 178 11.65 -13.62 0.87
CA LEU A 178 12.87 -14.34 0.48
C LEU A 178 13.93 -13.42 -0.12
N ILE A 179 13.51 -12.45 -0.93
CA ILE A 179 14.44 -11.48 -1.52
C ILE A 179 14.95 -10.52 -0.45
N ALA A 180 14.09 -10.09 0.48
CA ALA A 180 14.49 -9.27 1.62
C ALA A 180 15.59 -9.94 2.47
N LEU A 181 15.61 -11.27 2.57
CA LEU A 181 16.66 -12.02 3.27
C LEU A 181 18.01 -11.98 2.54
N LYS A 182 18.03 -11.89 1.20
CA LYS A 182 19.27 -11.96 0.39
C LYS A 182 19.92 -10.60 0.14
N ILE A 183 19.21 -9.50 0.37
CA ILE A 183 19.73 -8.14 0.18
C ILE A 183 20.42 -7.59 1.43
N ASN A 184 21.08 -6.44 1.28
CA ASN A 184 21.76 -5.75 2.37
C ASN A 184 20.79 -5.27 3.47
N TYR A 185 21.32 -5.00 4.67
CA TYR A 185 20.50 -4.63 5.83
C TYR A 185 19.69 -3.34 5.65
N LYS A 186 20.20 -2.34 4.92
CA LYS A 186 19.48 -1.08 4.68
C LYS A 186 18.28 -1.27 3.76
N ALA A 187 18.46 -2.03 2.67
CA ALA A 187 17.39 -2.38 1.76
C ALA A 187 16.36 -3.32 2.41
N LEU A 188 16.80 -4.25 3.28
CA LEU A 188 15.91 -5.02 4.14
C LEU A 188 15.07 -4.11 5.03
N GLY A 189 15.67 -3.11 5.67
CA GLY A 189 14.95 -2.11 6.48
C GLY A 189 13.89 -1.37 5.67
N PHE A 190 14.23 -0.95 4.45
CA PHE A 190 13.29 -0.30 3.53
C PHE A 190 12.11 -1.20 3.17
N ILE A 191 12.36 -2.43 2.71
CA ILE A 191 11.32 -3.42 2.39
C ILE A 191 10.43 -3.67 3.61
N THR A 192 11.03 -3.90 4.77
CA THR A 192 10.29 -4.19 6.00
C THR A 192 9.38 -3.02 6.38
N CYS A 193 9.89 -1.78 6.38
CA CYS A 193 9.09 -0.60 6.70
C CYS A 193 7.91 -0.44 5.74
N TYR A 194 8.15 -0.61 4.44
CA TYR A 194 7.10 -0.53 3.43
C TYR A 194 6.04 -1.63 3.62
N GLU A 195 6.45 -2.90 3.78
CA GLU A 195 5.53 -4.03 3.94
C GLU A 195 4.75 -3.94 5.25
N LEU A 196 5.36 -3.49 6.34
CA LEU A 196 4.64 -3.25 7.59
C LEU A 196 3.54 -2.20 7.41
N VAL A 197 3.81 -1.10 6.70
CA VAL A 197 2.80 -0.08 6.40
C VAL A 197 1.70 -0.69 5.52
N ALA A 198 2.07 -1.31 4.39
CA ALA A 198 1.11 -1.86 3.43
C ALA A 198 0.21 -2.95 4.02
N LEU A 199 0.79 -3.90 4.78
CA LEU A 199 0.04 -4.98 5.43
C LEU A 199 -0.84 -4.46 6.56
N SER A 200 -0.37 -3.50 7.35
CA SER A 200 -1.18 -2.89 8.43
C SER A 200 -2.42 -2.18 7.88
N ILE A 201 -2.28 -1.47 6.77
CA ILE A 201 -3.41 -0.79 6.11
C ILE A 201 -4.42 -1.81 5.59
N ASN A 202 -3.95 -2.86 4.94
CA ASN A 202 -4.81 -3.92 4.42
C ASN A 202 -5.53 -4.69 5.54
N PHE A 203 -4.82 -4.96 6.65
CA PHE A 203 -5.40 -5.53 7.86
C PHE A 203 -6.49 -4.62 8.43
N LEU A 204 -6.16 -3.36 8.69
CA LEU A 204 -7.09 -2.38 9.27
C LEU A 204 -8.33 -2.22 8.37
N ARG A 205 -8.16 -2.18 7.06
CA ARG A 205 -9.26 -2.14 6.09
C ARG A 205 -10.21 -3.33 6.25
N LYS A 206 -9.69 -4.56 6.33
CA LYS A 206 -10.54 -5.75 6.50
C LYS A 206 -11.19 -5.79 7.88
N ALA A 207 -10.48 -5.37 8.92
CA ALA A 207 -11.01 -5.28 10.28
C ALA A 207 -12.16 -4.26 10.35
N CYS A 208 -11.97 -3.05 9.81
CA CYS A 208 -13.03 -2.05 9.72
C CYS A 208 -14.24 -2.60 8.96
N TYR A 209 -14.04 -3.22 7.79
CA TYR A 209 -15.11 -3.81 7.00
C TYR A 209 -15.90 -4.89 7.77
N ALA A 210 -15.21 -5.78 8.48
CA ALA A 210 -15.85 -6.79 9.33
C ALA A 210 -16.68 -6.15 10.45
N VAL A 211 -16.16 -5.11 11.10
CA VAL A 211 -16.88 -4.36 12.15
C VAL A 211 -18.14 -3.71 11.58
N VAL A 212 -18.08 -3.12 10.38
CA VAL A 212 -19.26 -2.50 9.74
C VAL A 212 -20.37 -3.51 9.52
N LEU A 213 -20.05 -4.63 8.86
CA LEU A 213 -21.01 -5.67 8.55
C LEU A 213 -21.65 -6.21 9.84
N THR A 214 -20.83 -6.42 10.88
CA THR A 214 -21.32 -6.85 12.19
C THR A 214 -22.29 -5.82 12.81
N LEU A 215 -21.97 -4.52 12.74
CA LEU A 215 -22.84 -3.45 13.25
C LEU A 215 -24.14 -3.31 12.45
N ARG A 216 -24.14 -3.68 11.16
CA ARG A 216 -25.33 -3.69 10.30
C ARG A 216 -26.14 -4.99 10.40
N HIS A 217 -25.73 -5.93 11.26
CA HIS A 217 -26.29 -7.28 11.33
C HIS A 217 -26.24 -8.05 9.99
N GLU A 218 -25.25 -7.72 9.15
CA GLU A 218 -24.97 -8.41 7.90
C GLU A 218 -23.95 -9.54 8.09
N HIS A 219 -24.03 -10.58 7.27
CA HIS A 219 -23.14 -11.73 7.36
C HIS A 219 -21.71 -11.38 6.95
N VAL A 220 -20.76 -11.58 7.87
CA VAL A 220 -19.31 -11.45 7.59
C VAL A 220 -18.78 -12.75 6.99
N SER A 221 -18.35 -12.72 5.73
CA SER A 221 -17.80 -13.91 5.07
C SER A 221 -16.49 -14.37 5.73
N LEU A 222 -16.30 -15.70 5.81
CA LEU A 222 -15.07 -16.32 6.35
C LEU A 222 -13.80 -15.80 5.65
N SER A 223 -13.92 -15.50 4.34
CA SER A 223 -12.86 -14.91 3.52
C SER A 223 -12.27 -13.63 4.15
N ILE A 224 -13.10 -12.77 4.77
CA ILE A 224 -12.62 -11.54 5.42
C ILE A 224 -11.67 -11.86 6.58
N TYR A 225 -12.00 -12.86 7.39
CA TYR A 225 -11.14 -13.32 8.49
C TYR A 225 -9.85 -13.95 8.00
N CYS A 226 -9.91 -14.78 6.95
CA CYS A 226 -8.71 -15.36 6.32
C CYS A 226 -7.75 -14.27 5.82
N TRP A 227 -8.26 -13.22 5.18
CA TRP A 227 -7.44 -12.07 4.76
C TRP A 227 -6.76 -11.37 5.94
N MET A 228 -7.50 -11.15 7.04
CA MET A 228 -6.93 -10.55 8.25
C MET A 228 -5.77 -11.40 8.81
N VAL A 229 -5.95 -12.72 8.88
CA VAL A 229 -4.90 -13.64 9.35
C VAL A 229 -3.65 -13.57 8.47
N ILE A 230 -3.80 -13.55 7.14
CA ILE A 230 -2.67 -13.47 6.21
C ILE A 230 -1.90 -12.16 6.40
N PHE A 231 -2.61 -11.04 6.51
CA PHE A 231 -1.93 -9.76 6.75
C PHE A 231 -1.21 -9.73 8.10
N ALA A 232 -1.82 -10.27 9.16
CA ALA A 232 -1.20 -10.37 10.48
C ALA A 232 0.06 -11.26 10.46
N LEU A 233 -0.01 -12.42 9.79
CA LEU A 233 1.14 -13.31 9.63
C LEU A 233 2.28 -12.64 8.85
N GLY A 234 1.96 -11.92 7.77
CA GLY A 234 2.94 -11.13 7.03
C GLY A 234 3.62 -10.06 7.90
N ILE A 235 2.85 -9.34 8.73
CA ILE A 235 3.38 -8.34 9.67
C ILE A 235 4.38 -8.99 10.63
N VAL A 236 3.99 -10.12 11.25
CA VAL A 236 4.85 -10.87 12.17
C VAL A 236 6.12 -11.35 11.45
N LEU A 237 5.99 -11.88 10.24
CA LEU A 237 7.11 -12.40 9.44
C LEU A 237 8.16 -11.32 9.17
N PHE A 238 7.76 -10.15 8.66
CA PHE A 238 8.68 -9.05 8.38
C PHE A 238 9.26 -8.43 9.66
N ALA A 239 8.43 -8.19 10.68
CA ALA A 239 8.88 -7.63 11.96
C ALA A 239 9.92 -8.53 12.64
N PHE A 240 9.67 -9.84 12.68
CA PHE A 240 10.59 -10.82 13.26
C PHE A 240 11.92 -10.86 12.49
N THR A 241 11.84 -10.92 11.15
CA THR A 241 13.02 -10.97 10.28
C THR A 241 13.93 -9.76 10.47
N TYR A 242 13.34 -8.56 10.52
CA TYR A 242 14.09 -7.33 10.77
C TYR A 242 14.75 -7.33 12.15
N LYS A 243 14.03 -7.74 13.20
CA LYS A 243 14.56 -7.84 14.56
C LYS A 243 15.72 -8.84 14.65
N GLN A 244 15.62 -9.99 13.99
CA GLN A 244 16.66 -11.02 14.00
C GLN A 244 17.93 -10.54 13.29
N ARG A 245 17.80 -9.98 12.08
CA ARG A 245 18.94 -9.44 11.32
C ARG A 245 19.63 -8.30 12.05
N LYS A 246 18.88 -7.41 12.72
CA LYS A 246 19.43 -6.32 13.54
C LYS A 246 20.32 -6.85 14.67
N LYS A 247 19.89 -7.91 15.36
CA LYS A 247 20.67 -8.57 16.41
C LYS A 247 21.95 -9.19 15.85
N SER A 248 21.86 -9.91 14.73
CA SER A 248 23.04 -10.54 14.11
C SER A 248 24.09 -9.53 13.67
N THR A 249 23.70 -8.38 13.12
CA THR A 249 24.65 -7.31 12.75
C THR A 249 25.32 -6.63 13.95
N LEU A 250 24.63 -6.54 15.10
CA LEU A 250 25.21 -5.98 16.32
C LEU A 250 26.27 -6.91 16.94
N VAL A 251 26.09 -8.23 16.82
CA VAL A 251 27.08 -9.21 17.32
C VAL A 251 28.36 -9.22 16.47
N VAL A 252 28.26 -9.04 15.15
CA VAL A 252 29.43 -9.00 14.26
C VAL A 252 30.22 -7.69 14.36
N GLY A 253 29.59 -6.58 14.77
CA GLY A 253 30.26 -5.29 14.98
C GLY A 253 30.93 -5.11 16.35
N CYS A 254 30.79 -6.09 17.25
CA CYS A 254 31.44 -6.14 18.56
C CYS A 254 32.65 -7.10 18.60
N LEU A 255 33.00 -7.70 17.46
CA LEU A 255 34.21 -8.49 17.23
C LEU A 255 35.17 -7.71 16.33
#